data_AF-A0A7C3FHI8-F1
#
_entry.id   AF-A0A7C3FHI8-F1
#
_cell.length_a   1.000
_cell.length_b   1.000
_cell.length_c   1.000
_cell.angle_alpha   90.00
_cell.angle_beta   90.00
_cell.angle_gamma   90.00
#
_symmetry.space_group_name_H-M   'P 1'
#
loop_
_entity.id
_entity.type
_entity.pdbx_description
1 polymer ?
#
loop_
_entity_poly.entity_id
_entity_poly.type
_entity_poly.pdbx_seq_one_letter_code
_entity_poly.pdbx_strand_id
1 'polypeptide(L)'
;SDQSSLAGLIKEAVSTLGLSQERLYVSPRDLPAVKKLIAQDKDLAARVVEVKEHKSSGGVIVEDIKGKVRIDNTYETRLEMLLPRLLPEVAQELFQA
;
A
#
# COMPACT_ATOMS: atom_id res chain seq x y z
N SER A 1 -13.53 2.20 8.62
CA SER A 1 -13.67 0.80 8.15
C SER A 1 -12.52 0.47 7.21
N ASP A 2 -12.07 -0.78 7.17
CA ASP A 2 -10.84 -1.21 6.45
C ASP A 2 -10.76 -0.76 4.99
N GLN A 3 -11.90 -0.60 4.31
CA GLN A 3 -11.97 -0.07 2.94
C GLN A 3 -11.49 1.39 2.80
N SER A 4 -11.74 2.24 3.81
CA SER A 4 -11.24 3.63 3.81
C SER A 4 -9.72 3.69 3.98
N SER A 5 -9.15 2.76 4.74
CA SER A 5 -7.71 2.64 4.95
C SER A 5 -7.02 2.18 3.67
N LEU A 6 -7.58 1.18 2.98
CA LEU A 6 -7.02 0.66 1.72
C LEU A 6 -7.01 1.72 0.60
N ALA A 7 -8.07 2.52 0.51
CA ALA A 7 -8.14 3.65 -0.42
C ALA A 7 -7.02 4.67 -0.19
N GLY A 8 -6.75 4.99 1.08
CA GLY A 8 -5.69 5.91 1.48
C GLY A 8 -4.31 5.38 1.09
N LEU A 9 -4.03 4.10 1.37
CA LEU A 9 -2.74 3.47 1.06
C LEU A 9 -2.45 3.44 -0.45
N ILE A 10 -3.48 3.17 -1.26
CA ILE A 10 -3.37 3.22 -2.73
C ILE A 10 -3.04 4.63 -3.17
N LYS A 11 -3.81 5.63 -2.73
CA LYS A 11 -3.59 7.03 -3.14
C LYS A 11 -2.23 7.54 -2.69
N GLU A 12 -1.78 7.19 -1.49
CA GLU A 12 -0.45 7.53 -0.98
C GLU A 12 0.65 6.94 -1.87
N ALA A 13 0.60 5.64 -2.14
CA ALA A 13 1.63 4.95 -2.92
C ALA A 13 1.66 5.43 -4.38
N VAL A 14 0.48 5.55 -5.00
CA VAL A 14 0.29 6.09 -6.36
C VAL A 14 0.79 7.53 -6.44
N SER A 15 0.42 8.40 -5.50
CA SER A 15 0.88 9.81 -5.50
C SER A 15 2.38 9.94 -5.26
N THR A 16 2.96 9.07 -4.43
CA THR A 16 4.41 9.04 -4.15
C THR A 16 5.20 8.66 -5.40
N LEU A 17 4.71 7.70 -6.18
CA LEU A 17 5.37 7.31 -7.43
C LEU A 17 5.23 8.39 -8.51
N GLY A 18 4.05 9.04 -8.59
CA GLY A 18 3.82 10.20 -9.45
C GLY A 18 3.86 9.89 -10.96
N LEU A 19 3.62 8.64 -11.35
CA LEU A 19 3.64 8.20 -12.75
C LEU A 19 2.23 8.04 -13.32
N SER A 20 2.14 7.96 -14.65
CA SER A 20 0.87 7.83 -15.37
C SER A 20 0.51 6.39 -15.75
N GLN A 21 1.41 5.43 -15.55
CA GLN A 21 1.18 4.02 -15.86
C GLN A 21 1.79 3.12 -14.78
N GLU A 22 0.90 2.58 -13.95
CA GLU A 22 1.28 1.92 -12.71
C GLU A 22 0.58 0.56 -12.61
N ARG A 23 1.29 -0.38 -12.00
CA ARG A 23 0.81 -1.73 -11.67
C ARG A 23 0.65 -1.82 -10.17
N LEU A 24 -0.52 -2.28 -9.73
CA LEU A 24 -0.80 -2.53 -8.33
C LEU A 24 -0.63 -4.01 -8.01
N TYR A 25 -0.09 -4.31 -6.84
CA TYR A 25 -0.12 -5.63 -6.25
C TYR A 25 -0.80 -5.59 -4.89
N VAL A 26 -1.76 -6.49 -4.67
CA VAL A 26 -2.60 -6.52 -3.46
C VAL A 26 -2.87 -7.96 -3.03
N SER A 27 -3.29 -8.14 -1.78
CA SER A 27 -3.68 -9.47 -1.29
C SER A 27 -4.85 -10.04 -2.12
N PRO A 28 -4.95 -11.37 -2.29
CA PRO A 28 -6.09 -11.98 -2.98
C PRO A 28 -7.45 -11.61 -2.36
N ARG A 29 -7.47 -11.40 -1.03
CA ARG A 29 -8.67 -10.97 -0.29
C ARG A 29 -9.12 -9.57 -0.71
N ASP A 30 -8.17 -8.67 -0.94
CA ASP A 30 -8.45 -7.26 -1.19
C ASP A 30 -8.66 -6.96 -2.68
N LEU A 31 -8.27 -7.88 -3.57
CA LEU A 31 -8.36 -7.72 -5.03
C LEU A 31 -9.76 -7.27 -5.53
N PRO A 32 -10.90 -7.86 -5.10
CA PRO A 32 -12.21 -7.42 -5.59
C PRO A 32 -12.55 -6.00 -5.14
N ALA A 33 -12.19 -5.65 -3.91
CA ALA A 33 -12.44 -4.31 -3.36
C ALA A 33 -11.60 -3.25 -4.09
N VAL A 34 -10.34 -3.56 -4.39
CA VAL A 34 -9.43 -2.64 -5.10
C VAL A 34 -9.88 -2.41 -6.53
N LYS A 35 -10.28 -3.46 -7.26
CA LYS A 35 -10.83 -3.31 -8.61
C LYS A 35 -12.07 -2.42 -8.63
N LYS A 36 -12.97 -2.61 -7.67
CA LYS A 36 -14.17 -1.77 -7.51
C LYS A 36 -13.79 -0.31 -7.21
N LEU A 37 -12.81 -0.10 -6.34
CA LEU A 37 -12.36 1.24 -5.96
C LEU A 37 -11.75 1.98 -7.15
N ILE A 38 -10.86 1.33 -7.91
CA ILE A 38 -10.26 1.90 -9.13
C ILE A 38 -11.36 2.26 -10.15
N ALA A 39 -12.35 1.38 -10.34
CA ALA A 39 -13.46 1.66 -11.26
C ALA A 39 -14.32 2.87 -10.84
N GLN A 40 -14.34 3.21 -9.55
CA GLN A 40 -15.11 4.33 -9.00
C GLN A 40 -14.31 5.65 -8.95
N ASP A 41 -12.98 5.60 -9.07
CA ASP A 41 -12.09 6.75 -8.98
C ASP A 41 -11.42 7.01 -10.34
N LYS A 42 -11.82 8.10 -11.01
CA LYS A 42 -11.37 8.43 -12.37
C LYS A 42 -9.85 8.64 -12.47
N ASP A 43 -9.22 9.18 -11.43
CA ASP A 43 -7.78 9.43 -11.43
C ASP A 43 -7.02 8.11 -11.33
N LEU A 44 -7.43 7.24 -10.41
CA LEU A 44 -6.84 5.90 -10.29
C LEU A 44 -7.09 5.06 -11.55
N ALA A 45 -8.28 5.12 -12.14
CA ALA A 45 -8.60 4.41 -13.38
C ALA A 45 -7.73 4.86 -14.58
N ALA A 46 -7.30 6.12 -14.60
CA ALA A 46 -6.43 6.64 -15.65
C ALA A 46 -4.96 6.21 -15.49
N ARG A 47 -4.53 5.94 -14.25
CA ARG A 47 -3.12 5.66 -13.91
C ARG A 47 -2.81 4.18 -13.73
N VAL A 48 -3.76 3.42 -13.19
CA VAL A 48 -3.58 1.99 -12.89
C VAL A 48 -3.90 1.16 -14.13
N VAL A 49 -2.86 0.56 -14.70
CA VAL A 49 -2.95 -0.27 -15.91
C VAL A 49 -3.33 -1.71 -15.58
N GLU A 50 -2.86 -2.22 -14.44
CA GLU A 50 -3.11 -3.59 -14.03
C GLU A 50 -3.10 -3.75 -12.51
N VAL A 51 -3.88 -4.72 -12.03
CA VAL A 51 -3.93 -5.12 -10.63
C VAL A 51 -3.65 -6.62 -10.54
N LYS A 52 -2.58 -6.97 -9.83
CA LYS A 52 -2.10 -8.34 -9.62
C LYS A 52 -2.25 -8.77 -8.17
N GLU A 53 -2.32 -10.07 -7.98
CA GLU A 53 -2.27 -10.67 -6.66
C GLU A 53 -0.84 -10.73 -6.14
N HIS A 54 -0.69 -10.54 -4.83
CA HIS A 54 0.56 -10.69 -4.11
C HIS A 54 0.30 -11.20 -2.69
N LYS A 55 1.17 -12.08 -2.22
CA LYS A 55 1.03 -12.72 -0.90
C LYS A 55 1.45 -11.75 0.20
N SER A 56 0.48 -10.96 0.68
CA SER A 56 0.59 -10.01 1.79
C SER A 56 -0.64 -10.12 2.68
N SER A 57 -0.53 -9.73 3.96
CA SER A 57 -1.69 -9.68 4.87
C SER A 57 -2.62 -8.50 4.61
N GLY A 58 -2.11 -7.46 3.92
CA GLY A 58 -2.87 -6.30 3.46
C GLY A 58 -1.95 -5.17 2.94
N GLY A 59 -2.56 -4.02 2.67
CA GLY A 59 -1.90 -2.88 2.04
C GLY A 59 -1.74 -3.06 0.52
N VAL A 60 -0.80 -2.33 -0.06
CA VAL A 60 -0.62 -2.27 -1.52
C VAL A 60 0.83 -2.03 -1.89
N ILE A 61 1.23 -2.58 -3.02
CA ILE A 61 2.48 -2.25 -3.68
C ILE A 61 2.15 -1.60 -5.02
N VAL A 62 2.81 -0.49 -5.32
CA VAL A 62 2.68 0.20 -6.60
C VAL A 62 4.02 0.14 -7.32
N GLU A 63 4.01 -0.28 -8.58
CA GLU A 63 5.19 -0.45 -9.40
C GLU A 63 5.00 0.25 -10.76
N ASP A 64 6.06 0.90 -11.25
CA ASP A 64 6.10 1.37 -12.64
C ASP A 64 5.91 0.18 -13.61
N ILE A 65 5.22 0.41 -14.74
CA ILE A 65 4.96 -0.67 -15.70
C ILE A 65 6.24 -1.31 -16.29
N LYS A 66 7.37 -0.57 -16.29
CA LYS A 66 8.69 -1.07 -16.73
C LYS A 66 9.49 -1.70 -15.59
N GLY A 67 8.93 -1.79 -14.38
CA GLY A 67 9.53 -2.46 -13.21
C GLY A 67 10.73 -1.71 -12.61
N LYS A 68 10.90 -0.42 -12.91
CA LYS A 68 12.09 0.34 -12.46
C LYS A 68 11.98 0.84 -11.03
N VAL A 69 10.78 1.21 -10.61
CA VAL A 69 10.51 1.82 -9.30
C VAL A 69 9.30 1.13 -8.70
N ARG A 70 9.40 0.84 -7.40
CA ARG A 70 8.39 0.15 -6.62
C ARG A 70 8.26 0.82 -5.26
N ILE A 71 7.03 1.13 -4.87
CA ILE A 71 6.67 1.62 -3.54
C ILE A 71 5.92 0.49 -2.84
N ASP A 72 6.51 -0.03 -1.77
CA ASP A 72 5.89 -1.04 -0.93
C ASP A 72 5.18 -0.36 0.26
N ASN A 73 3.85 -0.35 0.21
CA ASN A 73 2.99 0.20 1.25
C ASN A 73 2.15 -0.92 1.90
N THR A 74 2.73 -2.12 2.02
CA THR A 74 2.13 -3.23 2.79
C THR A 74 2.18 -2.97 4.29
N TYR A 75 1.31 -3.63 5.04
CA TYR A 75 1.28 -3.49 6.50
C TYR A 75 2.58 -3.96 7.14
N GLU A 76 3.15 -5.03 6.61
CA GLU A 76 4.43 -5.59 7.04
C GLU A 76 5.55 -4.57 6.89
N THR A 77 5.74 -3.99 5.70
CA THR A 77 6.79 -2.99 5.46
C THR A 77 6.61 -1.74 6.32
N ARG A 78 5.37 -1.23 6.47
CA ARG A 78 5.13 -0.07 7.34
C ARG A 78 5.47 -0.39 8.81
N LEU A 79 5.09 -1.57 9.29
CA LEU A 79 5.39 -1.99 10.66
C LEU A 79 6.90 -2.11 10.87
N GLU A 80 7.62 -2.77 9.94
CA GLU A 80 9.08 -2.89 9.97
C GLU A 80 9.78 -1.52 10.02
N MET A 81 9.26 -0.51 9.31
CA MET A 81 9.81 0.84 9.34
C MET A 81 9.52 1.59 10.65
N LEU A 82 8.36 1.33 11.27
CA LEU A 82 7.94 2.02 12.49
C LEU A 82 8.55 1.41 13.75
N LEU A 83 8.73 0.09 13.78
CA LEU A 83 9.22 -0.63 14.96
C LEU A 83 10.54 -0.06 15.52
N PRO A 84 11.60 0.22 14.74
CA PRO A 84 12.83 0.79 15.28
C PRO A 84 12.65 2.13 16.02
N ARG A 85 11.62 2.90 15.64
CA ARG A 85 11.30 4.19 16.28
C ARG A 85 10.42 4.01 17.51
N LEU A 86 9.46 3.09 17.44
CA LEU A 86 8.48 2.87 18.51
C LEU A 86 8.99 1.95 19.62
N LEU A 87 9.90 1.02 19.33
CA LEU A 87 10.40 0.06 20.31
C LEU A 87 11.08 0.72 21.52
N PRO A 88 11.89 1.79 21.37
CA PRO A 88 12.41 2.54 22.52
C PRO A 88 11.31 3.11 23.41
N GLU A 89 10.26 3.71 22.81
CA GLU A 89 9.13 4.27 23.56
C GLU A 89 8.36 3.16 24.30
N VAL A 90 8.12 2.03 23.62
CA VAL A 90 7.49 0.86 24.22
C VAL A 90 8.34 0.30 25.38
N ALA A 91 9.66 0.25 25.23
CA ALA A 91 10.55 -0.23 26.28
C ALA A 91 10.56 0.70 27.50
N GLN A 92 10.57 2.02 27.26
CA GLN A 92 10.51 3.03 28.31
C GLN A 92 9.22 2.91 29.12
N GLU A 93 8.07 2.74 28.45
CA GLU A 93 6.76 2.62 29.12
C GLU A 93 6.58 1.29 29.86
N LEU A 94 7.03 0.18 29.27
CA LEU A 94 6.79 -1.16 29.84
C LEU A 94 7.85 -1.58 30.87
N PHE A 95 9.09 -1.12 30.70
CA PHE A 95 10.23 -1.60 31.48
C PHE A 95 11.04 -0.50 32.17
N GLN A 96 10.73 0.79 31.92
CA GLN A 96 11.53 1.93 32.39
C GLN A 96 13.00 1.85 31.95
N ALA A 97 13.23 1.21 30.80
CA ALA A 97 14.55 0.94 30.23
C ALA A 97 14.89 1.95 29.12
#